data_AF-A0A6P0X8E2-F1
#
_entry.id   AF-A0A6P0X8E2-F1
#
_cell.length_a   1.000
_cell.length_b   1.000
_cell.length_c   1.000
_cell.angle_alpha   90.00
_cell.angle_beta   90.00
_cell.angle_gamma   90.00
#
_symmetry.space_group_name_H-M   'P 1'
#
loop_
_entity.id
_entity.type
_entity.pdbx_description
1 polymer ?
#
loop_
_entity_poly.entity_id
_entity_poly.type
_entity_poly.pdbx_seq_one_letter_code
_entity_poly.pdbx_strand_id
1 'polypeptide(L)'
;MSYSDFTLRKAKEELNLTFLEGGRFLPKTEPIAPSAYLAEFLAESIPLAIATGSEKARSELIISPILFEVRKILNRDISFFSGEDFTVDVQAGLSGVCDFLISRSPEQLLIEAPVIVIVEAKKQNLKSGWGQCIAEMVAAQRFNAAKEQPINQIYGSVTSGNLWTFLKLEAQTVTIDLTEYLIPPVEELLGMLVWLARKV
;
A
#
# COMPACT_ATOMS: atom_id res chain seq x y z
N MET A 1 -3.99 21.55 1.73
CA MET A 1 -2.92 20.60 1.37
C MET A 1 -3.56 19.22 1.34
N SER A 2 -3.32 18.44 0.29
CA SER A 2 -3.77 17.05 0.18
C SER A 2 -2.58 16.09 0.17
N TYR A 3 -2.83 14.79 0.23
CA TYR A 3 -1.79 13.75 0.15
C TYR A 3 -0.82 13.97 -1.02
N SER A 4 -1.34 14.35 -2.19
CA SER A 4 -0.56 14.62 -3.41
C SER A 4 0.45 15.77 -3.29
N ASP A 5 0.31 16.66 -2.30
CA ASP A 5 1.23 17.79 -2.08
C ASP A 5 2.50 17.39 -1.32
N PHE A 6 2.55 16.18 -0.74
CA PHE A 6 3.66 15.69 0.06
C PHE A 6 4.81 15.17 -0.81
N THR A 7 5.92 15.90 -0.75
CA THR A 7 7.24 15.37 -1.13
C THR A 7 7.87 14.65 0.06
N LEU A 8 8.91 13.83 -0.16
CA LEU A 8 9.69 13.23 0.93
C LEU A 8 10.16 14.25 1.97
N ARG A 9 10.63 15.42 1.52
CA ARG A 9 11.10 16.48 2.42
C ARG A 9 9.96 17.01 3.29
N LYS A 10 8.82 17.34 2.67
CA LYS A 10 7.64 17.82 3.40
C LYS A 10 7.13 16.76 4.38
N ALA A 11 7.01 15.51 3.96
CA ALA A 11 6.57 14.43 4.83
C ALA A 11 7.50 14.30 6.05
N LYS A 12 8.82 14.40 5.84
CA LYS A 12 9.80 14.37 6.94
C LYS A 12 9.64 15.55 7.90
N GLU A 13 9.64 16.76 7.36
CA GLU A 13 9.69 18.00 8.14
C GLU A 13 8.35 18.33 8.81
N GLU A 14 7.24 18.25 8.07
CA GLU A 14 5.91 18.67 8.54
C GLU A 14 5.23 17.61 9.41
N LEU A 15 5.52 16.32 9.19
CA LEU A 15 4.98 15.21 10.00
C LEU A 15 5.96 14.75 11.10
N ASN A 16 7.09 15.44 11.26
CA ASN A 16 8.10 15.19 12.29
C ASN A 16 8.60 13.72 12.29
N LEU A 17 9.05 13.25 11.13
CA LEU A 17 9.45 11.86 10.91
C LEU A 17 10.98 11.69 10.87
N THR A 18 11.44 10.52 11.30
CA THR A 18 12.81 10.04 11.09
C THR A 18 12.82 8.98 10.00
N PHE A 19 13.73 9.08 9.04
CA PHE A 19 13.85 8.10 7.96
C PHE A 19 15.05 7.19 8.20
N LEU A 20 14.81 5.88 8.09
CA LEU A 20 15.84 4.85 8.02
C LEU A 20 15.87 4.31 6.58
N GLU A 21 16.98 4.54 5.89
CA GLU A 21 17.17 4.12 4.50
C GLU A 21 17.87 2.76 4.46
N GLY A 22 17.45 1.88 3.54
CA GLY A 22 18.14 0.62 3.26
C GLY A 22 17.96 -0.49 4.32
N GLY A 23 17.11 -0.28 5.31
CA GLY A 23 16.73 -1.31 6.26
C GLY A 23 15.66 -2.24 5.70
N ARG A 24 15.99 -3.48 5.37
CA ARG A 24 14.97 -4.49 5.03
C ARG A 24 14.20 -4.88 6.29
N PHE A 25 12.90 -4.61 6.33
CA PHE A 25 12.01 -5.01 7.42
C PHE A 25 11.15 -6.23 7.08
N LEU A 26 10.97 -6.51 5.79
CA LEU A 26 10.25 -7.69 5.31
C LEU A 26 11.07 -8.95 5.62
N PRO A 27 10.53 -9.91 6.38
CA PRO A 27 11.20 -11.19 6.58
C PRO A 27 11.24 -11.97 5.27
N LYS A 28 11.97 -13.09 5.26
CA LYS A 28 11.83 -14.06 4.18
C LYS A 28 10.43 -14.68 4.26
N THR A 29 9.58 -14.33 3.30
CA THR A 29 8.23 -14.87 3.18
C THR A 29 8.23 -16.08 2.25
N GLU A 30 7.33 -17.03 2.52
CA GLU A 30 7.10 -18.14 1.59
C GLU A 30 6.29 -17.64 0.39
N PRO A 31 6.71 -17.90 -0.85
CA PRO A 31 5.93 -17.54 -2.04
C PRO A 31 4.55 -18.22 -2.01
N ILE A 32 3.52 -17.49 -2.42
CA ILE A 32 2.14 -17.99 -2.48
C ILE A 32 1.72 -18.07 -3.94
N ALA A 33 1.36 -19.27 -4.40
CA ALA A 33 0.83 -19.46 -5.75
C ALA A 33 -0.47 -18.65 -5.94
N PRO A 34 -0.62 -17.86 -7.03
CA PRO A 34 -1.89 -17.23 -7.37
C PRO A 34 -2.93 -18.31 -7.69
N SER A 35 -4.22 -17.99 -7.51
CA SER A 35 -5.26 -18.83 -8.12
C SER A 35 -5.16 -18.82 -9.65
N ALA A 36 -5.67 -19.88 -10.29
CA ALA A 36 -5.68 -20.00 -11.75
C ALA A 36 -6.32 -18.76 -12.42
N TYR A 37 -7.37 -18.19 -11.82
CA TYR A 37 -8.02 -16.97 -12.29
C TYR A 37 -7.07 -15.76 -12.31
N LEU A 38 -6.34 -15.51 -11.21
CA LEU A 38 -5.40 -14.39 -11.16
C LEU A 38 -4.23 -14.63 -12.13
N ALA A 39 -3.72 -15.85 -12.21
CA ALA A 39 -2.61 -16.20 -13.10
C ALA A 39 -2.98 -15.96 -14.57
N GLU A 40 -4.14 -16.44 -15.00
CA GLU A 40 -4.65 -16.23 -16.36
C GLU A 40 -4.92 -14.75 -16.62
N PHE A 41 -5.55 -14.04 -15.68
CA PHE A 41 -5.83 -12.61 -15.82
C PHE A 41 -4.54 -11.80 -15.99
N LEU A 42 -3.55 -12.00 -15.12
CA LEU A 42 -2.29 -11.25 -15.15
C LEU A 42 -1.45 -11.54 -16.41
N ALA A 43 -1.55 -12.74 -16.98
CA ALA A 43 -0.85 -13.08 -18.22
C ALA A 43 -1.30 -12.19 -19.39
N GLU A 44 -2.60 -11.86 -19.47
CA GLU A 44 -3.17 -10.98 -20.49
C GLU A 44 -3.11 -9.49 -20.10
N SER A 45 -3.36 -9.19 -18.83
CA SER A 45 -3.58 -7.83 -18.36
C SER A 45 -2.29 -7.04 -18.17
N ILE A 46 -1.17 -7.68 -17.79
CA ILE A 46 0.13 -7.01 -17.60
C ILE A 46 0.63 -6.41 -18.92
N PRO A 47 0.71 -7.15 -20.05
CA PRO A 47 1.11 -6.57 -21.34
C PRO A 47 0.24 -5.37 -21.75
N LEU A 48 -1.09 -5.47 -21.56
CA LEU A 48 -2.03 -4.41 -21.88
C LEU A 48 -1.81 -3.15 -21.02
N ALA A 49 -1.63 -3.33 -19.71
CA ALA A 49 -1.37 -2.24 -18.79
C ALA A 49 -0.05 -1.52 -19.10
N ILE A 50 0.99 -2.28 -19.47
CA ILE A 50 2.27 -1.72 -19.90
C ILE A 50 2.12 -0.95 -21.21
N ALA A 51 1.41 -1.51 -22.19
CA ALA A 51 1.20 -0.89 -23.50
C ALA A 51 0.41 0.42 -23.42
N THR A 52 -0.61 0.49 -22.56
CA THR A 52 -1.40 1.72 -22.35
C THR A 52 -0.68 2.75 -21.48
N GLY A 53 0.11 2.29 -20.50
CA GLY A 53 1.02 3.11 -19.70
C GLY A 53 0.35 4.06 -18.69
N SER A 54 -0.97 4.05 -18.55
CA SER A 54 -1.68 4.94 -17.62
C SER A 54 -1.67 4.39 -16.19
N GLU A 55 -1.73 5.29 -15.20
CA GLU A 55 -1.92 4.94 -13.78
C GLU A 55 -3.19 4.13 -13.60
N LYS A 56 -4.30 4.56 -14.22
CA LYS A 56 -5.59 3.88 -14.16
C LYS A 56 -5.52 2.44 -14.67
N ALA A 57 -4.86 2.21 -15.81
CA ALA A 57 -4.67 0.88 -16.35
C ALA A 57 -3.82 0.00 -15.42
N ARG A 58 -2.72 0.52 -14.86
CA ARG A 58 -1.89 -0.21 -13.88
C ARG A 58 -2.68 -0.57 -12.62
N SER A 59 -3.47 0.37 -12.12
CA SER A 59 -4.35 0.19 -10.96
C SER A 59 -5.40 -0.89 -11.18
N GLU A 60 -6.09 -0.87 -12.33
CA GLU A 60 -7.20 -1.79 -12.61
C GLU A 60 -6.76 -3.17 -13.10
N LEU A 61 -5.69 -3.21 -13.89
CA LEU A 61 -5.28 -4.43 -14.59
C LEU A 61 -4.17 -5.19 -13.86
N ILE A 62 -3.49 -4.58 -12.88
CA ILE A 62 -2.41 -5.25 -12.13
C ILE A 62 -2.63 -5.16 -10.63
N ILE A 63 -2.72 -3.94 -10.08
CA ILE A 63 -2.67 -3.72 -8.62
C ILE A 63 -3.94 -4.25 -7.94
N SER A 64 -5.11 -3.80 -8.37
CA SER A 64 -6.40 -4.18 -7.79
C SER A 64 -6.65 -5.71 -7.83
N PRO A 65 -6.41 -6.43 -8.95
CA PRO A 65 -6.52 -7.89 -8.99
C PRO A 65 -5.62 -8.62 -7.98
N ILE A 66 -4.39 -8.14 -7.78
CA ILE A 66 -3.45 -8.72 -6.81
C ILE A 66 -3.96 -8.49 -5.38
N LEU A 67 -4.37 -7.27 -5.04
CA LEU A 67 -4.90 -6.95 -3.70
C LEU A 67 -6.22 -7.68 -3.42
N PHE A 68 -7.06 -7.86 -4.44
CA PHE A 68 -8.26 -8.69 -4.36
C PHE A 68 -7.94 -10.16 -4.04
N GLU A 69 -6.89 -10.72 -4.66
CA GLU A 69 -6.45 -12.07 -4.35
C GLU A 69 -5.88 -12.18 -2.93
N VAL A 70 -5.14 -11.18 -2.44
CA VAL A 70 -4.68 -11.13 -1.03
C VAL A 70 -5.87 -11.21 -0.07
N ARG A 71 -6.93 -10.43 -0.33
CA ARG A 71 -8.17 -10.50 0.46
C ARG A 71 -8.80 -11.89 0.44
N LYS A 72 -8.81 -12.55 -0.72
CA LYS A 72 -9.33 -13.92 -0.87
C LYS A 72 -8.47 -14.95 -0.13
N ILE A 73 -7.14 -14.86 -0.22
CA ILE A 73 -6.18 -15.74 0.49
C ILE A 73 -6.37 -15.61 2.01
N LEU A 74 -6.68 -14.41 2.49
CA LEU A 74 -6.95 -14.12 3.90
C LEU A 74 -8.41 -14.37 4.30
N ASN A 75 -9.11 -15.27 3.60
CA ASN A 75 -10.49 -15.67 3.89
C ASN A 75 -11.49 -14.51 3.99
N ARG A 76 -11.19 -13.35 3.40
CA ARG A 76 -11.98 -12.12 3.48
C ARG A 76 -12.08 -11.54 4.90
N ASP A 77 -11.10 -11.85 5.76
CA ASP A 77 -10.95 -11.25 7.10
C ASP A 77 -10.35 -9.83 7.06
N ILE A 78 -9.95 -9.38 5.86
CA ILE A 78 -9.53 -8.02 5.58
C ILE A 78 -10.50 -7.38 4.57
N SER A 79 -10.53 -6.05 4.55
CA SER A 79 -11.22 -5.26 3.55
C SER A 79 -10.20 -4.48 2.72
N PHE A 80 -10.57 -4.22 1.48
CA PHE A 80 -9.72 -3.60 0.49
C PHE A 80 -10.52 -2.48 -0.17
N PHE A 81 -9.96 -1.28 -0.18
CA PHE A 81 -10.60 -0.11 -0.77
C PHE A 81 -9.72 0.43 -1.90
N SER A 82 -10.35 1.00 -2.91
CA SER A 82 -9.69 1.45 -4.15
C SER A 82 -10.24 2.83 -4.54
N GLY A 83 -9.44 3.87 -4.40
CA GLY A 83 -9.84 5.24 -4.74
C GLY A 83 -10.88 5.84 -3.80
N GLU A 84 -10.84 5.49 -2.51
CA GLU A 84 -11.75 6.02 -1.49
C GLU A 84 -11.20 7.29 -0.82
N ASP A 85 -12.09 8.21 -0.45
CA ASP A 85 -11.70 9.33 0.41
C ASP A 85 -11.26 8.81 1.77
N PHE A 86 -10.08 9.24 2.18
CA PHE A 86 -9.51 8.92 3.48
C PHE A 86 -9.01 10.19 4.14
N THR A 87 -9.90 11.15 4.33
CA THR A 87 -9.58 12.42 4.99
C THR A 87 -9.58 12.26 6.51
N VAL A 88 -8.40 12.38 7.13
CA VAL A 88 -8.19 12.14 8.57
C VAL A 88 -7.85 13.42 9.33
N ASP A 89 -6.98 14.26 8.80
CA ASP A 89 -6.57 15.51 9.44
C ASP A 89 -6.24 16.58 8.41
N VAL A 90 -7.24 17.41 8.11
CA VAL A 90 -7.14 18.50 7.12
C VAL A 90 -6.09 19.54 7.51
N GLN A 91 -5.90 19.81 8.81
CA GLN A 91 -4.94 20.81 9.27
C GLN A 91 -3.51 20.37 9.03
N ALA A 92 -3.23 19.08 9.22
CA ALA A 92 -1.95 18.47 8.90
C ALA A 92 -1.79 18.10 7.41
N GLY A 93 -2.75 18.45 6.55
CA GLY A 93 -2.73 18.11 5.13
C GLY A 93 -3.04 16.64 4.82
N LEU A 94 -3.41 15.84 5.82
CA LEU A 94 -3.75 14.42 5.72
C LEU A 94 -5.20 14.26 5.23
N SER A 95 -5.41 14.67 3.98
CA SER A 95 -6.72 14.71 3.33
C SER A 95 -6.64 14.34 1.85
N GLY A 96 -7.70 13.71 1.35
CA GLY A 96 -7.81 13.28 -0.04
C GLY A 96 -8.08 11.78 -0.21
N VAL A 97 -7.98 11.34 -1.46
CA VAL A 97 -8.25 9.97 -1.88
C VAL A 97 -6.96 9.15 -1.84
N CYS A 98 -7.02 7.97 -1.23
CA CYS A 98 -5.95 6.97 -1.34
C CYS A 98 -6.19 6.09 -2.55
N ASP A 99 -5.13 5.74 -3.28
CA ASP A 99 -5.23 4.79 -4.39
C ASP A 99 -5.74 3.44 -3.90
N PHE A 100 -5.10 2.88 -2.86
CA PHE A 100 -5.60 1.69 -2.19
C PHE A 100 -5.25 1.66 -0.71
N LEU A 101 -6.13 1.07 0.09
CA LEU A 101 -5.85 0.76 1.49
C LEU A 101 -6.48 -0.57 1.91
N ILE A 102 -5.86 -1.22 2.89
CA ILE A 102 -6.34 -2.46 3.50
C ILE A 102 -6.61 -2.21 4.98
N SER A 103 -7.81 -2.59 5.41
CA SER A 103 -8.20 -2.63 6.81
C SER A 103 -8.28 -4.06 7.31
N ARG A 104 -7.90 -4.26 8.57
CA ARG A 104 -8.00 -5.55 9.26
C ARG A 104 -9.40 -5.78 9.83
N SER A 105 -10.39 -5.67 8.96
CA SER A 105 -11.80 -5.86 9.23
C SER A 105 -12.46 -6.55 8.04
N PRO A 106 -13.41 -7.48 8.23
CA PRO A 106 -14.18 -8.03 7.12
C PRO A 106 -15.16 -7.00 6.52
N GLU A 107 -15.40 -5.87 7.19
CA GLU A 107 -16.33 -4.83 6.74
C GLU A 107 -15.79 -4.05 5.53
N GLN A 108 -16.57 -4.04 4.45
CA GLN A 108 -16.16 -3.50 3.14
C GLN A 108 -16.94 -2.24 2.74
N LEU A 109 -18.04 -1.92 3.44
CA LEU A 109 -18.87 -0.75 3.13
C LEU A 109 -18.28 0.55 3.65
N LEU A 110 -17.54 0.48 4.76
CA LEU A 110 -16.90 1.62 5.41
C LEU A 110 -15.49 1.21 5.83
N ILE A 111 -14.56 2.17 5.76
CA ILE A 111 -13.20 1.96 6.22
C ILE A 111 -13.21 1.82 7.74
N GLU A 112 -12.83 0.64 8.22
CA GLU A 112 -12.76 0.32 9.65
C GLU A 112 -11.32 0.25 10.14
N ALA A 113 -11.12 0.53 11.43
CA ALA A 113 -9.83 0.36 12.06
C ALA A 113 -9.57 -1.12 12.42
N PRO A 114 -8.30 -1.58 12.40
CA PRO A 114 -7.13 -0.80 11.98
C PRO A 114 -6.90 -0.86 10.46
N VAL A 115 -6.62 0.29 9.84
CA VAL A 115 -6.00 0.39 8.52
C VAL A 115 -4.53 -0.02 8.66
N ILE A 116 -4.09 -1.03 7.92
CA ILE A 116 -2.79 -1.70 8.12
C ILE A 116 -1.81 -1.53 6.96
N VAL A 117 -2.31 -1.43 5.72
CA VAL A 117 -1.50 -1.30 4.51
C VAL A 117 -2.05 -0.19 3.64
N ILE A 118 -1.18 0.70 3.18
CA ILE A 118 -1.44 1.68 2.13
C ILE A 118 -0.70 1.26 0.86
N VAL A 119 -1.32 1.39 -0.32
CA VAL A 119 -0.65 1.18 -1.60
C VAL A 119 -0.90 2.38 -2.51
N GLU A 120 0.18 3.05 -2.89
CA GLU A 120 0.17 4.21 -3.77
C GLU A 120 0.69 3.82 -5.16
N ALA A 121 -0.09 4.11 -6.20
CA ALA A 121 0.25 3.81 -7.58
C ALA A 121 0.94 5.00 -8.25
N LYS A 122 2.00 4.74 -9.03
CA LYS A 122 2.71 5.75 -9.83
C LYS A 122 3.06 5.20 -11.20
N LYS A 123 3.05 6.03 -12.25
CA LYS A 123 3.38 5.57 -13.62
C LYS A 123 4.77 4.96 -13.77
N GLN A 124 5.80 5.61 -13.22
CA GLN A 124 7.21 5.23 -13.43
C GLN A 124 8.09 5.55 -12.21
N ASN A 125 8.09 6.80 -11.75
CA ASN A 125 9.00 7.24 -10.70
C ASN A 125 8.43 6.92 -9.30
N LEU A 126 8.74 5.73 -8.77
CA LEU A 126 8.30 5.31 -7.43
C LEU A 126 8.74 6.27 -6.33
N LYS A 127 9.94 6.87 -6.44
CA LYS A 127 10.45 7.84 -5.47
C LYS A 127 9.55 9.07 -5.32
N SER A 128 8.86 9.47 -6.39
CA SER A 128 7.88 10.57 -6.31
C SER A 128 6.63 10.22 -5.48
N GLY A 129 6.31 8.94 -5.32
CA GLY A 129 5.17 8.48 -4.52
C GLY A 129 5.46 8.28 -3.04
N TRP A 130 6.72 8.19 -2.61
CA TRP A 130 7.03 7.92 -1.21
C TRP A 130 6.51 9.00 -0.25
N GLY A 131 6.61 10.29 -0.61
CA GLY A 131 6.12 11.37 0.25
C GLY A 131 4.62 11.27 0.52
N GLN A 132 3.85 11.04 -0.55
CA GLN A 132 2.40 10.84 -0.49
C GLN A 132 2.03 9.58 0.31
N CYS A 133 2.63 8.43 -0.02
CA CYS A 133 2.39 7.17 0.68
C CYS A 133 2.69 7.28 2.19
N ILE A 134 3.78 7.95 2.56
CA ILE A 134 4.13 8.19 3.97
C ILE A 134 3.07 9.05 4.67
N ALA A 135 2.56 10.10 4.02
CA ALA A 135 1.49 10.93 4.59
C ALA A 135 0.22 10.11 4.84
N GLU A 136 -0.18 9.27 3.87
CA GLU A 136 -1.31 8.34 4.01
C GLU A 136 -1.09 7.30 5.13
N MET A 137 0.15 6.80 5.30
CA MET A 137 0.49 5.91 6.42
C MET A 137 0.37 6.62 7.77
N VAL A 138 0.77 7.89 7.88
CA VAL A 138 0.57 8.71 9.09
C VAL A 138 -0.92 8.96 9.33
N ALA A 139 -1.70 9.19 8.28
CA ALA A 139 -3.15 9.29 8.38
C ALA A 139 -3.78 8.00 8.92
N ALA A 140 -3.35 6.83 8.42
CA ALA A 140 -3.79 5.54 8.92
C ALA A 140 -3.43 5.35 10.40
N GLN A 141 -2.22 5.74 10.82
CA GLN A 141 -1.81 5.72 12.23
C GLN A 141 -2.75 6.58 13.10
N ARG A 142 -3.06 7.82 12.68
CA ARG A 142 -3.97 8.72 13.40
C ARG A 142 -5.41 8.22 13.42
N PHE A 143 -5.91 7.71 12.30
CA PHE A 143 -7.24 7.12 12.17
C PHE A 143 -7.41 5.93 13.14
N ASN A 144 -6.44 5.03 13.16
CA ASN A 144 -6.43 3.88 14.06
C ASN A 144 -6.42 4.29 15.53
N ALA A 145 -5.61 5.29 15.89
CA ALA A 145 -5.57 5.83 17.25
C ALA A 145 -6.89 6.51 17.64
N ALA A 146 -7.49 7.30 16.75
CA ALA A 146 -8.78 7.96 16.97
C ALA A 146 -9.95 6.97 17.12
N LYS A 147 -9.83 5.78 16.55
CA LYS A 147 -10.77 4.65 16.69
C LYS A 147 -10.44 3.72 17.87
N GLU A 148 -9.53 4.13 18.75
CA GLU A 148 -9.09 3.38 19.94
C GLU A 148 -8.49 1.99 19.61
N GLN A 149 -7.96 1.83 18.40
CA GLN A 149 -7.30 0.60 17.93
C GLN A 149 -5.88 0.89 17.41
N PRO A 150 -5.00 1.49 18.24
CA PRO A 150 -3.64 1.77 17.81
C PRO A 150 -2.90 0.45 17.50
N ILE A 151 -2.11 0.48 16.44
CA ILE A 151 -1.19 -0.61 16.10
C ILE A 151 0.22 -0.03 15.96
N ASN A 152 1.21 -0.85 16.29
CA ASN A 152 2.61 -0.40 16.33
C ASN A 152 3.16 -0.06 14.95
N GLN A 153 2.66 -0.72 13.91
CA GLN A 153 3.23 -0.67 12.57
C GLN A 153 2.12 -0.42 11.54
N ILE A 154 2.36 0.55 10.66
CA ILE A 154 1.61 0.73 9.41
C ILE A 154 2.56 0.41 8.26
N TYR A 155 2.10 -0.35 7.30
CA TYR A 155 2.88 -0.66 6.11
C TYR A 155 2.40 0.16 4.91
N GLY A 156 3.34 0.45 4.03
CA GLY A 156 3.11 1.17 2.79
C GLY A 156 3.76 0.44 1.63
N SER A 157 3.24 0.68 0.44
CA SER A 157 3.89 0.28 -0.80
C SER A 157 3.72 1.37 -1.85
N VAL A 158 4.77 1.59 -2.64
CA VAL A 158 4.68 2.41 -3.85
C VAL A 158 4.99 1.54 -5.05
N THR A 159 4.10 1.56 -6.05
CA THR A 159 4.16 0.61 -7.17
C THR A 159 3.80 1.22 -8.52
N SER A 160 4.41 0.70 -9.58
CA SER A 160 3.99 0.93 -10.97
C SER A 160 3.12 -0.20 -11.51
N GLY A 161 2.55 -1.03 -10.64
CA GLY A 161 1.89 -2.28 -10.98
C GLY A 161 2.89 -3.41 -11.17
N ASN A 162 3.90 -3.26 -12.03
CA ASN A 162 4.89 -4.30 -12.29
C ASN A 162 6.15 -4.22 -11.40
N LEU A 163 6.38 -3.10 -10.72
CA LEU A 163 7.54 -2.88 -9.83
C LEU A 163 7.03 -2.34 -8.49
N TRP A 164 7.44 -2.95 -7.38
CA TRP A 164 6.95 -2.65 -6.03
C TRP A 164 8.11 -2.30 -5.09
N THR A 165 7.88 -1.34 -4.19
CA THR A 165 8.76 -0.98 -3.07
C THR A 165 7.95 -0.88 -1.80
N PHE A 166 8.55 -1.14 -0.64
CA PHE A 166 7.82 -1.24 0.62
C PHE A 166 8.33 -0.28 1.69
N LEU A 167 7.42 0.16 2.54
CA LEU A 167 7.66 1.09 3.64
C LEU A 167 7.05 0.54 4.93
N LYS A 168 7.67 0.87 6.06
CA LYS A 168 7.15 0.62 7.40
C LYS A 168 7.20 1.89 8.22
N LEU A 169 6.07 2.32 8.78
CA LEU A 169 5.98 3.37 9.78
C LEU A 169 5.79 2.73 11.15
N GLU A 170 6.69 3.03 12.07
CA GLU A 170 6.64 2.59 13.46
C GLU A 170 6.90 3.78 14.37
N ALA A 171 5.91 4.16 15.17
CA ALA A 171 5.84 5.47 15.82
C ALA A 171 6.14 6.58 14.81
N GLN A 172 7.28 7.27 14.92
CA GLN A 172 7.71 8.40 14.08
C GLN A 172 8.84 8.01 13.12
N THR A 173 9.18 6.72 13.05
CA THR A 173 10.26 6.21 12.21
C THR A 173 9.68 5.55 10.95
N VAL A 174 10.05 6.05 9.79
CA VAL A 174 9.77 5.41 8.51
C VAL A 174 11.01 4.66 8.04
N THR A 175 10.86 3.36 7.83
CA THR A 175 11.86 2.55 7.12
C THR A 175 11.43 2.45 5.66
N ILE A 176 12.33 2.81 4.74
CA ILE A 176 12.11 2.67 3.30
C ILE A 176 13.00 1.53 2.81
N ASP A 177 12.37 0.42 2.39
CA ASP A 177 13.09 -0.67 1.71
C ASP A 177 13.36 -0.24 0.26
N LEU A 178 14.64 -0.07 -0.06
CA LEU A 178 15.10 0.32 -1.39
C LEU A 178 15.20 -0.86 -2.36
N THR A 179 14.83 -2.07 -1.91
CA THR A 179 14.70 -3.24 -2.78
C THR A 179 13.47 -3.09 -3.67
N GLU A 180 13.65 -3.27 -4.98
CA GLU A 180 12.56 -3.27 -5.94
C GLU A 180 12.16 -4.71 -6.28
N TYR A 181 10.86 -4.99 -6.21
CA TYR A 181 10.28 -6.30 -6.47
C TYR A 181 9.51 -6.27 -7.79
N LEU A 182 10.04 -6.97 -8.80
CA LEU A 182 9.46 -7.03 -10.14
C LEU A 182 8.48 -8.20 -10.25
N ILE A 183 7.35 -7.99 -10.92
CA ILE A 183 6.44 -9.04 -11.36
C ILE A 183 6.32 -9.03 -12.89
N PRO A 184 6.14 -10.20 -13.55
CA PRO A 184 6.12 -11.56 -12.98
C PRO A 184 7.51 -12.08 -12.53
N PRO A 185 7.58 -13.10 -11.63
CA PRO A 185 6.49 -13.87 -11.01
C PRO A 185 5.76 -13.10 -9.88
N VAL A 186 4.48 -13.42 -9.61
CA VAL A 186 3.64 -12.70 -8.62
C VAL A 186 3.68 -13.34 -7.22
N GLU A 187 4.21 -14.54 -7.12
CA GLU A 187 4.12 -15.42 -5.95
C GLU A 187 4.84 -14.84 -4.73
N GLU A 188 6.03 -14.27 -4.93
CA GLU A 188 6.79 -13.60 -3.88
C GLU A 188 6.04 -12.36 -3.37
N LEU A 189 5.46 -11.58 -4.29
CA LEU A 189 4.66 -10.41 -3.96
C LEU A 189 3.41 -10.79 -3.14
N LEU A 190 2.70 -11.86 -3.52
CA LEU A 190 1.57 -12.36 -2.74
C LEU A 190 2.01 -12.78 -1.34
N GLY A 191 3.14 -13.48 -1.20
CA GLY A 191 3.71 -13.85 0.09
C GLY A 191 3.98 -12.63 0.99
N MET A 192 4.57 -11.57 0.42
CA MET A 192 4.84 -10.32 1.13
C MET A 192 3.55 -9.59 1.54
N LEU A 193 2.62 -9.37 0.61
CA LEU A 193 1.36 -8.66 0.89
C LEU A 193 0.49 -9.39 1.91
N VAL A 194 0.44 -10.72 1.83
CA VAL A 194 -0.26 -11.57 2.81
C VAL A 194 0.42 -11.46 4.18
N TRP A 195 1.75 -11.44 4.25
CA TRP A 195 2.46 -11.24 5.51
C TRP A 195 2.15 -9.88 6.13
N LEU A 196 2.20 -8.80 5.33
CA LEU A 196 1.90 -7.43 5.77
C LEU A 196 0.45 -7.29 6.29
N ALA A 197 -0.49 -7.98 5.65
CA ALA A 197 -1.91 -7.87 5.97
C ALA A 197 -2.38 -8.82 7.09
N ARG A 198 -1.55 -9.75 7.55
CA ARG A 198 -1.91 -10.71 8.61
C ARG A 198 -1.85 -10.08 10.00
N LYS A 199 -2.65 -10.65 10.91
CA LYS A 199 -2.55 -10.38 12.34
C LYS A 199 -1.16 -10.82 12.83
N VAL A 200 -0.31 -9.85 13.21
CA VAL A 200 0.78 -10.09 14.16
C VAL A 200 0.21 -10.06 15.56
#